data_AF-A0A846MUW8-F1
#
_entry.id   AF-A0A846MUW8-F1
#
_cell.length_a   1.000
_cell.length_b   1.000
_cell.length_c   1.000
_cell.angle_alpha   90.00
_cell.angle_beta   90.00
_cell.angle_gamma   90.00
#
_symmetry.space_group_name_H-M   'P 1'
#
loop_
_entity.id
_entity.type
_entity.pdbx_description
1 polymer ?
#
loop_
_entity_poly.entity_id
_entity_poly.type
_entity_poly.pdbx_seq_one_letter_code
_entity_poly.pdbx_strand_id
1 'polypeptide(L)'
;MVKRPLAVWVLCLGNGLLAVFLIAASLIAQTRGFEPWQAAISGICGFGISLAAHAAWFGYKLGRTALLALLSLFLGLVVVQSTAVLLWSVQTGYEGAFVQAAFTRFLLSLLWLSVNYVFLFNKTSRSFFG
;
A
#
# COMPACT_ATOMS: atom_id res chain seq x y z
N MET A 1 -17.43 -15.04 19.92
CA MET A 1 -16.65 -14.24 18.94
C MET A 1 -15.19 -14.64 19.09
N VAL A 2 -14.55 -15.11 18.02
CA VAL A 2 -13.10 -15.42 18.03
C VAL A 2 -12.35 -14.12 18.35
N LYS A 3 -11.47 -14.14 19.36
CA LYS A 3 -10.63 -12.96 19.67
C LYS A 3 -9.74 -12.67 18.47
N ARG A 4 -9.88 -11.47 17.89
CA ARG A 4 -9.04 -11.02 16.78
C ARG A 4 -7.60 -10.86 17.25
N PRO A 5 -6.60 -11.45 16.58
CA PRO A 5 -5.19 -11.22 16.91
C PRO A 5 -4.84 -9.74 16.80
N LEU A 6 -4.00 -9.23 17.69
CA LEU A 6 -3.50 -7.83 17.63
C LEU A 6 -2.88 -7.50 16.27
N ALA A 7 -2.20 -8.47 15.65
CA ALA A 7 -1.65 -8.34 14.30
C ALA A 7 -2.71 -7.99 13.25
N VAL A 8 -3.91 -8.57 13.34
CA VAL A 8 -5.02 -8.27 12.41
C VAL A 8 -5.54 -6.85 12.65
N TRP A 9 -5.59 -6.39 13.91
CA TRP A 9 -5.94 -5.01 14.25
C TRP A 9 -4.99 -4.00 13.63
N VAL A 10 -3.68 -4.17 13.90
CA VAL A 10 -2.64 -3.26 13.42
C VAL A 10 -2.63 -3.20 11.89
N LEU A 11 -2.75 -4.35 11.22
CA LEU A 11 -2.75 -4.39 9.76
C LEU A 11 -4.01 -3.79 9.14
N CYS A 12 -5.20 -4.11 9.64
CA CYS A 12 -6.43 -3.60 9.02
C CYS A 12 -6.55 -2.09 9.22
N LEU A 13 -6.20 -1.58 10.41
CA LEU A 13 -6.16 -0.15 10.67
C LEU A 13 -5.07 0.54 9.87
N GLY A 14 -3.86 -0.01 9.84
CA GLY A 14 -2.74 0.55 9.07
C GLY A 14 -3.03 0.61 7.57
N ASN A 15 -3.60 -0.45 7.00
CA ASN A 15 -4.00 -0.46 5.59
C ASN A 15 -5.20 0.45 5.32
N GLY A 16 -6.12 0.60 6.28
CA GLY A 16 -7.19 1.59 6.21
C GLY A 16 -6.65 3.03 6.18
N LEU A 17 -5.65 3.35 7.00
CA LEU A 17 -4.98 4.66 6.99
C LEU A 17 -4.25 4.90 5.67
N LEU A 18 -3.54 3.89 5.16
CA LEU A 18 -2.91 3.95 3.84
C LEU A 18 -3.97 4.21 2.75
N ALA A 19 -5.11 3.52 2.79
CA ALA A 19 -6.20 3.73 1.86
C ALA A 19 -6.74 5.17 1.88
N VAL A 20 -6.98 5.73 3.07
CA VAL A 20 -7.41 7.12 3.23
C VAL A 20 -6.36 8.08 2.67
N PHE A 21 -5.07 7.83 2.94
CA PHE A 21 -3.99 8.63 2.38
C PHE A 21 -3.98 8.60 0.86
N LEU A 22 -4.18 7.44 0.24
CA LEU A 22 -4.22 7.31 -1.22
C LEU A 22 -5.41 8.02 -1.86
N ILE A 23 -6.58 7.96 -1.20
CA ILE A 23 -7.77 8.70 -1.62
C ILE A 23 -7.50 10.21 -1.53
N ALA A 24 -6.97 10.70 -0.41
CA ALA A 24 -6.63 12.11 -0.26
C ALA A 24 -5.57 12.55 -1.29
N ALA A 25 -4.54 11.74 -1.51
CA ALA A 25 -3.51 11.99 -2.51
C ALA A 25 -4.09 12.08 -3.93
N SER A 26 -5.11 11.28 -4.26
CA SER A 26 -5.80 11.36 -5.56
C SER A 26 -6.49 12.70 -5.78
N LEU A 27 -7.15 13.24 -4.74
CA LEU A 27 -7.82 14.54 -4.82
C LEU A 27 -6.82 15.69 -4.97
N ILE A 28 -5.67 15.58 -4.29
CA ILE A 28 -4.59 16.57 -4.37
C ILE A 28 -3.82 16.46 -5.69
N ALA A 29 -3.72 15.27 -6.30
CA ALA A 29 -3.00 15.09 -7.55
C ALA A 29 -3.63 15.90 -8.70
N GLN A 30 -4.96 15.95 -8.77
CA GLN A 30 -5.65 16.77 -9.78
C GLN A 30 -5.33 18.26 -9.62
N THR A 31 -5.26 18.77 -8.38
CA THR A 31 -4.92 20.18 -8.13
C THR A 31 -3.44 20.51 -8.40
N ARG A 32 -2.59 19.50 -8.55
CA ARG A 32 -1.17 19.63 -8.90
C ARG A 32 -0.89 19.43 -10.39
N GLY A 33 -1.92 19.38 -11.24
CA GLY A 33 -1.78 19.30 -12.69
C GLY A 33 -1.57 17.90 -13.25
N PHE A 34 -1.82 16.84 -12.46
CA PHE A 34 -1.86 15.48 -13.00
C PHE A 34 -3.16 15.25 -13.77
N GLU A 35 -3.08 14.44 -14.82
CA GLU A 35 -4.25 14.05 -15.60
C GLU A 35 -5.29 13.34 -14.70
N PRO A 36 -6.60 13.56 -14.92
CA PRO A 36 -7.65 13.00 -14.06
C PRO A 36 -7.55 11.47 -13.90
N TRP A 37 -7.15 10.76 -14.96
CA TRP A 37 -6.97 9.31 -14.93
C TRP A 37 -5.77 8.88 -14.06
N GLN A 38 -4.68 9.66 -14.05
CA GLN A 38 -3.49 9.38 -13.23
C GLN A 38 -3.81 9.59 -11.75
N ALA A 39 -4.53 10.66 -11.44
CA ALA A 39 -5.02 10.93 -10.11
C ALA A 39 -6.00 9.83 -9.64
N ALA A 40 -6.94 9.41 -10.49
CA ALA A 40 -7.94 8.40 -10.17
C ALA A 40 -7.33 7.04 -9.79
N ILE A 41 -6.18 6.64 -10.36
CA ILE A 41 -5.52 5.37 -10.03
C ILE A 41 -5.25 5.26 -8.52
N SER A 42 -4.71 6.30 -7.91
CA SER A 42 -4.42 6.30 -6.47
C SER A 42 -5.71 6.20 -5.64
N GLY A 43 -6.77 6.88 -6.07
CA GLY A 43 -8.06 6.88 -5.39
C GLY A 43 -8.76 5.52 -5.47
N ILE A 44 -8.76 4.90 -6.66
CA ILE A 44 -9.31 3.57 -6.90
C ILE A 44 -8.54 2.51 -6.09
N CYS A 45 -7.21 2.58 -6.08
CA CYS A 45 -6.39 1.69 -5.25
C CYS A 45 -6.69 1.87 -3.76
N GLY A 46 -6.78 3.13 -3.28
CA GLY A 46 -7.14 3.41 -1.90
C GLY A 46 -8.51 2.86 -1.52
N PHE A 47 -9.52 3.07 -2.36
CA PHE A 47 -10.86 2.52 -2.15
C PHE A 47 -10.86 0.98 -2.12
N GLY A 48 -10.18 0.35 -3.07
CA GLY A 48 -10.04 -1.11 -3.12
C GLY A 48 -9.35 -1.68 -1.88
N ILE A 49 -8.28 -1.04 -1.41
CA ILE A 49 -7.56 -1.43 -0.17
C ILE A 49 -8.48 -1.28 1.05
N SER A 50 -9.29 -0.21 1.11
CA SER A 50 -10.26 0.01 2.19
C SER A 50 -11.30 -1.11 2.25
N LEU A 51 -11.93 -1.44 1.11
CA LEU A 51 -12.89 -2.54 1.01
C LEU A 51 -12.26 -3.89 1.36
N ALA A 52 -11.05 -4.16 0.86
CA ALA A 52 -10.35 -5.41 1.13
C ALA A 52 -9.94 -5.53 2.61
N ALA A 53 -9.48 -4.44 3.24
CA ALA A 53 -9.18 -4.37 4.67
C ALA A 53 -10.44 -4.57 5.52
N HIS A 54 -11.57 -4.00 5.10
CA HIS A 54 -12.85 -4.20 5.75
C HIS A 54 -13.33 -5.65 5.65
N ALA A 55 -13.24 -6.27 4.47
CA ALA A 55 -13.55 -7.68 4.31
C ALA A 55 -12.61 -8.58 5.14
N ALA A 56 -11.31 -8.26 5.17
CA ALA A 56 -10.35 -8.96 6.03
C ALA A 56 -10.70 -8.83 7.52
N TRP A 57 -11.20 -7.68 7.97
CA TRP A 57 -11.61 -7.46 9.36
C TRP A 57 -12.65 -8.46 9.90
N PHE A 58 -13.56 -8.88 9.03
CA PHE A 58 -14.60 -9.86 9.33
C PHE A 58 -14.14 -11.31 9.14
N GLY A 59 -12.86 -11.54 8.86
CA GLY A 59 -12.30 -12.88 8.70
C GLY A 59 -12.48 -13.46 7.31
N TYR A 60 -12.95 -12.70 6.32
CA TYR A 60 -13.13 -13.24 4.97
C TYR A 60 -11.77 -13.51 4.30
N LYS A 61 -11.54 -14.78 3.93
CA LYS A 61 -10.35 -15.23 3.18
C LYS A 61 -10.13 -14.46 1.88
N LEU A 62 -11.21 -14.16 1.16
CA LEU A 62 -11.18 -13.36 -0.06
C LEU A 62 -10.70 -11.94 0.22
N GLY A 63 -11.19 -11.30 1.29
CA GLY A 63 -10.74 -9.98 1.72
C GLY A 63 -9.24 -9.93 1.99
N ARG A 64 -8.72 -10.93 2.72
CA ARG A 64 -7.27 -11.06 2.97
C ARG A 64 -6.45 -11.15 1.68
N THR A 65 -6.92 -11.97 0.73
CA THR A 65 -6.19 -12.25 -0.50
C THR A 65 -6.23 -11.06 -1.45
N ALA A 66 -7.40 -10.41 -1.57
CA ALA A 66 -7.57 -9.17 -2.31
C ALA A 66 -6.70 -8.05 -1.72
N LEU A 67 -6.63 -7.95 -0.39
CA LEU A 67 -5.81 -6.95 0.29
C LEU A 67 -4.33 -7.13 -0.05
N LEU A 68 -3.82 -8.36 0.04
CA LEU A 68 -2.45 -8.67 -0.38
C LEU A 68 -2.22 -8.34 -1.86
N ALA A 69 -3.10 -8.77 -2.75
CA ALA A 69 -2.95 -8.54 -4.18
C ALA A 69 -2.91 -7.04 -4.52
N LEU A 70 -3.82 -6.25 -3.94
CA LEU A 70 -3.89 -4.80 -4.15
C LEU A 70 -2.67 -4.09 -3.59
N LEU A 71 -2.22 -4.44 -2.38
CA LEU A 71 -1.01 -3.88 -1.79
C LEU A 71 0.23 -4.23 -2.61
N SER A 72 0.37 -5.49 -3.04
CA SER A 72 1.48 -5.93 -3.89
C SER A 72 1.49 -5.22 -5.24
N LEU A 73 0.33 -5.05 -5.88
CA LEU A 73 0.22 -4.32 -7.13
C LEU A 73 0.62 -2.86 -6.94
N PHE A 74 0.00 -2.18 -5.98
CA PHE A 74 0.19 -0.75 -5.79
C PHE A 74 1.60 -0.42 -5.29
N LEU A 75 2.04 -1.03 -4.18
CA LEU A 75 3.36 -0.76 -3.61
C LEU A 75 4.47 -1.32 -4.49
N GLY A 76 4.24 -2.42 -5.20
CA GLY A 76 5.17 -2.94 -6.21
C GLY A 76 5.41 -1.93 -7.34
N LEU A 77 4.34 -1.31 -7.85
CA LEU A 77 4.46 -0.23 -8.83
C LEU A 77 5.23 0.97 -8.27
N VAL A 78 4.95 1.38 -7.03
CA VAL A 78 5.69 2.48 -6.37
C VAL A 78 7.17 2.15 -6.23
N VAL A 79 7.52 0.91 -5.89
CA VAL A 79 8.90 0.42 -5.81
C VAL A 79 9.58 0.49 -7.17
N VAL A 80 8.94 -0.01 -8.24
CA VAL A 80 9.50 0.02 -9.60
C VAL A 80 9.73 1.47 -10.06
N GLN A 81 8.74 2.35 -9.89
CA GLN A 81 8.87 3.76 -10.27
C GLN A 81 9.96 4.48 -9.47
N SER A 82 10.02 4.24 -8.16
CA SER A 82 11.05 4.83 -7.30
C SER A 82 12.44 4.33 -7.69
N THR A 83 12.58 3.04 -8.03
CA THR A 83 13.84 2.46 -8.50
C THR A 83 14.29 3.11 -9.80
N ALA A 84 13.38 3.35 -10.76
CA ALA A 84 13.72 4.03 -12.01
C ALA A 84 14.26 5.46 -11.76
N VAL A 85 13.65 6.20 -10.83
CA VAL A 85 14.13 7.53 -10.42
C VAL A 85 15.52 7.46 -9.77
N LEU A 86 15.74 6.49 -8.88
CA LEU A 86 17.05 6.30 -8.23
C LEU A 86 18.14 5.92 -9.23
N LEU A 87 17.84 5.03 -10.18
CA LEU A 87 18.77 4.66 -11.24
C LEU A 87 19.13 5.85 -12.14
N TRP A 88 18.13 6.64 -12.53
CA TRP A 88 18.35 7.86 -13.30
C TRP A 88 19.22 8.87 -12.53
N SER A 89 19.00 9.03 -11.22
CA SER A 89 19.82 9.87 -10.36
C SER A 89 21.29 9.42 -10.34
N VAL A 90 21.54 8.12 -10.20
CA VAL A 90 22.90 7.55 -10.24
C VAL A 90 23.57 7.78 -11.60
N GLN A 91 22.84 7.63 -12.70
CA GLN A 91 23.37 7.83 -14.06
C GLN A 91 23.70 9.30 -14.37
N THR A 92 22.93 10.23 -13.82
CA THR A 92 23.07 11.67 -14.10
C THR A 92 23.88 12.43 -13.05
N GLY A 93 24.16 11.81 -11.90
CA GLY A 93 24.77 12.46 -10.74
C GLY A 93 23.85 13.48 -10.05
N TYR A 94 22.55 13.46 -10.33
CA TYR A 94 21.59 14.40 -9.74
C TYR A 94 21.22 13.98 -8.32
N GLU A 95 21.50 14.83 -7.33
CA GLU A 95 21.10 14.64 -5.93
C GLU A 95 20.17 15.77 -5.50
N GLY A 96 18.85 15.54 -5.58
CA GLY A 96 17.83 16.51 -5.21
C GLY A 96 16.75 15.93 -4.30
N ALA A 97 15.89 16.80 -3.77
CA ALA A 97 14.78 16.42 -2.89
C ALA A 97 13.84 15.38 -3.52
N PHE A 98 13.70 15.39 -4.86
CA PHE A 98 12.94 14.39 -5.60
C PHE A 98 13.51 12.97 -5.47
N VAL A 99 14.84 12.84 -5.46
CA VAL A 99 15.54 11.55 -5.30
C VAL A 99 15.40 11.04 -3.88
N GLN A 100 15.53 11.92 -2.88
CA GLN A 100 15.32 11.56 -1.47
C GLN A 100 13.88 11.10 -1.22
N ALA A 101 12.90 11.76 -1.84
CA ALA A 101 11.51 11.34 -1.78
C ALA A 101 11.29 9.97 -2.43
N ALA A 102 11.92 9.70 -3.59
CA ALA A 102 11.87 8.39 -4.23
C ALA A 102 12.50 7.30 -3.34
N PHE A 103 13.64 7.57 -2.72
CA PHE A 103 14.29 6.64 -1.79
C PHE A 103 13.41 6.30 -0.60
N THR A 104 12.78 7.33 0.00
CA THR A 104 11.88 7.15 1.13
C THR A 104 10.65 6.33 0.74
N ARG A 105 10.04 6.61 -0.42
CA ARG A 105 8.90 5.84 -0.94
C ARG A 105 9.28 4.38 -1.20
N PHE A 106 10.46 4.14 -1.77
CA PHE A 106 10.99 2.80 -1.99
C PHE A 106 11.10 2.01 -0.68
N LEU A 107 11.79 2.57 0.33
CA LEU A 107 11.99 1.90 1.62
C LEU A 107 10.68 1.65 2.36
N LEU A 108 9.81 2.67 2.44
CA LEU A 108 8.52 2.53 3.14
C LEU A 108 7.60 1.54 2.44
N SER A 109 7.61 1.49 1.11
CA SER A 109 6.80 0.57 0.33
C SER A 109 7.26 -0.87 0.51
N LEU A 110 8.58 -1.12 0.49
CA LEU A 110 9.14 -2.44 0.80
C LEU A 110 8.83 -2.86 2.24
N LEU A 111 9.07 -1.98 3.21
CA LEU A 111 8.80 -2.26 4.61
C LEU A 111 7.32 -2.62 4.84
N TRP A 112 6.41 -1.81 4.32
CA TRP A 112 4.98 -2.04 4.50
C TRP A 112 4.50 -3.31 3.80
N LEU A 113 5.05 -3.61 2.62
CA LEU A 113 4.78 -4.86 1.90
C LEU A 113 5.28 -6.06 2.70
N SER A 114 6.52 -6.03 3.18
CA SER A 114 7.10 -7.11 4.01
C SER A 114 6.29 -7.35 5.28
N VAL A 115 5.88 -6.30 5.99
CA VAL A 115 5.02 -6.39 7.17
C VAL A 115 3.70 -7.08 6.80
N ASN A 116 3.04 -6.65 5.73
CA ASN A 116 1.78 -7.27 5.28
C ASN A 116 1.95 -8.75 4.92
N TYR A 117 3.01 -9.13 4.22
CA TYR A 117 3.29 -10.53 3.90
C TYR A 117 3.55 -11.35 5.17
N VAL A 118 4.44 -10.93 6.05
CA VAL A 118 4.77 -11.66 7.28
C VAL A 118 3.51 -11.93 8.11
N PHE A 119 2.67 -10.92 8.27
CA PHE A 119 1.52 -11.02 9.16
C PHE A 119 0.28 -11.66 8.51
N LEU A 120 0.02 -11.45 7.22
CA LEU A 120 -1.12 -12.09 6.52
C LEU A 120 -0.84 -13.57 6.23
N PHE A 121 0.44 -13.97 6.15
CA PHE A 121 0.85 -15.37 6.03
C PHE A 121 1.20 -16.06 7.36
N ASN A 122 1.19 -15.35 8.50
CA ASN A 122 1.41 -15.96 9.81
C ASN A 122 0.33 -17.01 10.13
N LYS A 123 0.72 -18.17 10.71
CA LYS A 123 -0.17 -19.26 11.10
C LYS A 123 -1.35 -18.78 11.96
N THR A 124 -1.09 -17.90 12.93
CA THR A 124 -2.11 -17.35 13.85
C THR A 124 -3.13 -16.46 13.14
N SER A 125 -2.70 -15.77 12.08
CA SER A 125 -3.60 -14.98 11.23
C SER A 125 -4.39 -15.89 10.30
N ARG A 126 -3.75 -16.94 9.73
CA ARG A 126 -4.44 -17.90 8.84
C ARG A 126 -5.61 -18.61 9.52
N SER A 127 -5.50 -18.95 10.80
CA SER A 127 -6.61 -19.52 11.58
C SER A 127 -7.78 -18.55 11.80
N PHE A 128 -7.54 -17.24 11.71
CA PHE A 128 -8.59 -16.23 11.80
C PHE A 128 -9.34 -16.05 10.47
N PHE A 129 -8.66 -16.24 9.34
CA PHE A 129 -9.24 -16.15 7.99
C PHE A 129 -9.69 -17.51 7.42
N GLY A 130 -9.81 -18.52 8.29
CA GLY A 130 -10.15 -19.91 7.95
C GLY A 130 -11.60 -20.08 7.56
#